data_AF-A0A963TBR2-F1
#
_entry.id   AF-A0A963TBR2-F1
#
_cell.length_a   1.000
_cell.length_b   1.000
_cell.length_c   1.000
_cell.angle_alpha   90.00
_cell.angle_beta   90.00
_cell.angle_gamma   90.00
#
_symmetry.space_group_name_H-M   'P 1'
#
loop_
_entity.id
_entity.type
_entity.pdbx_description
1 polymer ?
#
loop_
_entity_poly.entity_id
_entity_poly.type
_entity_poly.pdbx_seq_one_letter_code
_entity_poly.pdbx_strand_id
1 'polypeptide(L)'
;HCTASGKLYLSQLPRRGRERLLATLPFEGYTSRTITDPAVLDAALEALRAEQAGVDDQEFIDGMIAVAVPITDAKGRMVAALACHAPTVRLSLEDARGHLPALRKAAKAMSG
;
A
#
# COMPACT_ATOMS: atom_id res chain seq x y z
N HIS A 1 4.48 -8.10 0.56
CA HIS A 1 5.16 -6.85 0.98
C HIS A 1 5.26 -5.83 -0.16
N CYS A 2 4.94 -6.22 -1.39
CA CYS A 2 5.13 -5.43 -2.62
C CYS A 2 3.83 -5.05 -3.34
N THR A 3 2.68 -5.19 -2.69
CA THR A 3 1.37 -4.77 -3.24
C THR A 3 0.89 -3.51 -2.52
N ALA A 4 0.14 -2.63 -3.18
CA ALA A 4 -0.38 -1.40 -2.55
C ALA A 4 -1.21 -1.68 -1.29
N SER A 5 -2.14 -2.63 -1.35
CA SER A 5 -2.98 -3.02 -0.21
C SER A 5 -2.16 -3.63 0.94
N GLY A 6 -1.21 -4.51 0.63
CA GLY A 6 -0.31 -5.12 1.61
C GLY A 6 0.58 -4.09 2.31
N LYS A 7 1.17 -3.15 1.57
CA LYS A 7 1.97 -2.07 2.17
C LYS A 7 1.11 -1.10 2.97
N LEU A 8 -0.10 -0.79 2.52
CA LEU A 8 -1.06 -0.03 3.34
C LEU A 8 -1.37 -0.76 4.65
N TYR A 9 -1.66 -2.06 4.62
CA TYR A 9 -1.91 -2.82 5.85
C TYR A 9 -0.71 -2.77 6.80
N LEU A 10 0.49 -3.05 6.29
CA LEU A 10 1.71 -3.03 7.09
C LEU A 10 1.99 -1.63 7.67
N SER A 11 1.74 -0.55 6.92
CA SER A 11 1.96 0.82 7.40
C SER A 11 1.02 1.22 8.55
N GLN A 12 -0.16 0.61 8.63
CA GLN A 12 -1.15 0.87 9.67
C GLN A 12 -0.86 0.15 11.00
N LEU A 13 -0.06 -0.91 10.97
CA LEU A 13 0.30 -1.65 12.19
C LEU A 13 1.07 -0.78 13.20
N PRO A 14 0.90 -1.02 14.50
CA PRO A 14 1.78 -0.45 15.52
C PRO A 14 3.24 -0.83 15.22
N ARG A 15 4.17 0.10 15.41
CA ARG A 15 5.60 -0.06 15.07
C ARG A 15 6.19 -1.41 15.51
N ARG A 16 6.01 -1.78 16.78
CA ARG A 16 6.49 -3.08 17.31
C ARG A 16 5.90 -4.30 16.59
N GLY A 17 4.63 -4.22 16.19
CA GLY A 17 3.97 -5.31 15.44
C GLY A 17 4.50 -5.39 14.01
N ARG A 18 4.71 -4.24 13.36
CA ARG A 18 5.30 -4.14 12.03
C ARG A 18 6.74 -4.68 12.03
N GLU A 19 7.60 -4.23 12.94
CA GLU A 19 8.99 -4.70 13.09
C GLU A 19 9.06 -6.23 13.23
N ARG A 20 8.19 -6.84 14.04
CA ARG A 20 8.13 -8.31 14.20
C ARG A 20 7.74 -9.04 12.92
N LEU A 21 6.77 -8.51 12.17
CA LEU A 21 6.38 -9.10 10.88
C LEU A 21 7.50 -8.95 9.86
N LEU A 22 8.10 -7.75 9.76
CA LEU A 22 9.21 -7.52 8.85
C LEU A 22 10.43 -8.40 9.17
N ALA A 23 10.65 -8.78 10.44
CA ALA A 23 11.72 -9.70 10.81
C ALA A 23 11.46 -11.18 10.43
N THR A 24 10.22 -11.55 10.04
CA THR A 24 9.81 -12.95 9.83
C THR A 24 9.27 -13.22 8.42
N LEU A 25 8.87 -12.19 7.69
CA LEU A 25 8.34 -12.34 6.34
C LEU A 25 9.43 -12.78 5.35
N PRO A 26 9.12 -13.71 4.42
CA PRO A 26 9.96 -13.93 3.26
C PRO A 26 9.85 -12.74 2.31
N PHE A 27 10.99 -12.13 1.97
CA PHE A 27 11.09 -11.03 1.02
C PHE A 27 11.49 -11.56 -0.37
N GLU A 28 10.58 -12.33 -0.98
CA GLU A 28 10.73 -12.79 -2.35
C GLU A 28 10.70 -11.61 -3.32
N GLY A 29 11.69 -11.53 -4.21
CA GLY A 29 11.74 -10.53 -5.28
C GLY A 29 10.93 -10.99 -6.49
N TYR A 30 9.84 -10.29 -6.80
CA TYR A 30 8.97 -10.60 -7.94
C TYR A 30 9.34 -9.83 -9.20
N THR A 31 9.93 -8.66 -9.03
CA THR A 31 10.44 -7.78 -10.09
C THR A 31 11.76 -7.14 -9.63
N SER A 32 12.44 -6.45 -10.54
CA SER A 32 13.63 -5.64 -10.20
C SER A 32 13.35 -4.49 -9.23
N ARG A 33 12.09 -4.13 -9.01
CA ARG A 33 11.64 -3.03 -8.15
C ARG A 33 11.13 -3.51 -6.79
N THR A 34 10.91 -4.81 -6.62
CA THR A 34 10.45 -5.38 -5.35
C THR A 34 11.40 -4.99 -4.22
N ILE A 35 10.88 -4.32 -3.18
CA ILE A 35 11.67 -3.99 -1.99
C ILE A 35 11.86 -5.27 -1.17
N THR A 36 13.09 -5.81 -1.18
CA THR A 36 13.43 -7.04 -0.44
C THR A 36 14.23 -6.80 0.84
N ASP A 37 14.71 -5.57 1.06
CA ASP A 37 15.36 -5.16 2.30
C ASP A 37 14.29 -4.72 3.34
N PRO A 38 14.23 -5.35 4.52
CA PRO A 38 13.24 -5.01 5.54
C PRO A 38 13.34 -3.57 6.07
N ALA A 39 14.55 -3.01 6.19
CA ALA A 39 14.77 -1.65 6.68
C ALA A 39 14.36 -0.61 5.64
N VAL A 40 14.64 -0.87 4.35
CA VAL A 40 14.15 -0.04 3.24
C VAL A 40 12.63 -0.08 3.18
N LEU A 41 12.02 -1.26 3.36
CA LEU A 41 10.57 -1.37 3.39
C LEU A 41 9.97 -0.64 4.59
N ASP A 42 10.54 -0.78 5.79
CA ASP A 42 10.01 -0.08 6.98
C ASP A 42 9.99 1.43 6.79
N ALA A 43 11.06 2.02 6.24
CA ALA A 43 11.12 3.44 5.91
C ALA A 43 10.04 3.84 4.89
N ALA A 44 9.83 3.03 3.84
CA ALA A 44 8.76 3.26 2.87
C ALA A 44 7.37 3.19 3.50
N LEU A 45 7.16 2.25 4.44
CA LEU A 45 5.90 2.09 5.17
C LEU A 45 5.63 3.29 6.10
N GLU A 46 6.64 3.91 6.69
CA GLU A 46 6.46 5.14 7.48
C GLU A 46 5.97 6.31 6.62
N ALA A 47 6.53 6.49 5.42
CA ALA A 47 6.04 7.50 4.48
C ALA A 47 4.58 7.24 4.07
N LEU A 48 4.26 5.99 3.72
CA LEU A 48 2.89 5.58 3.36
C LEU A 48 1.88 5.76 4.51
N ARG A 49 2.32 5.60 5.76
CA ARG A 49 1.49 5.84 6.94
C ARG A 49 1.05 7.30 7.05
N ALA A 50 1.95 8.24 6.79
CA ALA A 50 1.63 9.67 6.81
C ALA A 50 0.60 10.03 5.72
N GLU A 51 0.70 9.38 4.56
CA GLU A 51 -0.22 9.57 3.44
C GLU A 51 -1.55 8.84 3.62
N GLN A 52 -1.68 7.90 4.58
CA GLN A 52 -2.84 7.02 4.71
C GLN A 52 -3.19 6.34 3.38
N ALA A 53 -2.17 5.89 2.65
CA ALA A 53 -2.30 5.28 1.33
C ALA A 53 -1.28 4.14 1.17
N GLY A 54 -1.56 3.25 0.23
CA GLY A 54 -0.62 2.24 -0.24
C GLY A 54 -0.27 2.49 -1.70
N VAL A 55 0.94 2.12 -2.09
CA VAL A 55 1.44 2.23 -3.47
C VAL A 55 2.16 0.95 -3.84
N ASP A 56 2.03 0.52 -5.08
CA ASP A 56 2.88 -0.49 -5.72
C ASP A 56 3.34 0.12 -7.04
N ASP A 57 4.64 0.38 -7.15
CA ASP A 57 5.27 0.84 -8.39
C ASP A 57 5.98 -0.31 -9.10
N GLN A 58 5.19 -1.20 -9.70
CA GLN A 58 5.70 -2.36 -10.45
C GLN A 58 6.57 -3.28 -9.57
N GLU A 59 6.28 -3.32 -8.28
CA GLU A 59 7.00 -4.13 -7.30
C GLU A 59 6.48 -5.57 -7.28
N PHE A 60 5.22 -5.80 -7.64
CA PHE A 60 4.66 -7.15 -7.75
C PHE A 60 4.64 -7.68 -9.18
N ILE A 61 4.32 -6.83 -10.17
CA ILE A 61 4.25 -7.20 -11.59
C ILE A 61 4.84 -6.04 -12.42
N ASP A 62 5.79 -6.36 -13.30
CA ASP A 62 6.36 -5.36 -14.22
C ASP A 62 5.29 -4.72 -15.11
N GLY A 63 5.33 -3.40 -15.27
CA GLY A 63 4.36 -2.66 -16.07
C GLY A 63 2.97 -2.50 -15.41
N MET A 64 2.78 -2.90 -14.16
CA MET A 64 1.56 -2.68 -13.38
C MET A 64 1.82 -1.80 -12.16
N ILE A 65 0.93 -0.84 -11.92
CA ILE A 65 0.94 -0.03 -10.72
C ILE A 65 -0.36 -0.21 -9.94
N ALA A 66 -0.31 0.09 -8.64
CA ALA A 66 -1.51 0.18 -7.84
C ALA A 66 -1.43 1.28 -6.78
N VAL A 67 -2.59 1.82 -6.44
CA VAL A 67 -2.77 2.69 -5.27
C VAL A 67 -3.90 2.14 -4.40
N ALA A 68 -3.79 2.31 -3.09
CA ALA A 68 -4.77 1.81 -2.13
C ALA A 68 -5.07 2.84 -1.03
N VAL A 69 -6.29 2.78 -0.48
CA VAL A 69 -6.73 3.58 0.66
C VAL A 69 -7.44 2.68 1.70
N PRO A 70 -7.39 3.04 3.00
CA PRO A 70 -8.02 2.21 4.03
C PRO A 70 -9.54 2.38 4.01
N ILE A 71 -10.24 1.27 4.21
CA ILE A 71 -11.64 1.25 4.64
C ILE A 71 -11.59 1.01 6.16
N THR A 72 -12.18 1.91 6.94
CA THR A 72 -12.12 1.86 8.40
C THR A 72 -13.47 1.58 9.03
N ASP A 73 -13.47 0.98 10.22
CA ASP A 73 -14.64 0.93 11.10
C ASP A 73 -14.89 2.28 11.81
N ALA A 74 -16.00 2.37 12.55
CA ALA A 74 -16.36 3.54 13.35
C ALA A 74 -15.31 3.97 14.40
N LYS A 75 -14.33 3.11 14.74
CA LYS A 75 -13.21 3.42 15.64
C LYS A 75 -11.96 3.85 14.88
N GLY A 76 -12.04 4.01 13.56
CA GLY A 76 -10.92 4.38 12.70
C GLY A 76 -9.93 3.24 12.45
N ARG A 77 -10.28 2.00 12.80
CA ARG A 77 -9.40 0.84 12.55
C ARG A 77 -9.61 0.37 11.12
N MET A 78 -8.52 0.19 10.38
CA MET A 78 -8.59 -0.38 9.04
C MET A 78 -9.13 -1.81 9.10
N VAL A 79 -10.22 -2.07 8.37
CA VAL A 79 -10.84 -3.39 8.25
C VAL A 79 -10.68 -4.00 6.86
N ALA A 80 -10.44 -3.15 5.84
CA ALA A 80 -10.16 -3.55 4.48
C ALA A 80 -9.33 -2.47 3.75
N ALA A 81 -8.85 -2.80 2.56
CA ALA A 81 -8.23 -1.85 1.63
C ALA A 81 -9.06 -1.75 0.36
N LEU A 82 -9.31 -0.54 -0.13
CA LEU A 82 -9.77 -0.33 -1.50
C LEU A 82 -8.53 -0.04 -2.36
N ALA A 83 -8.23 -0.91 -3.31
CA ALA A 83 -7.10 -0.77 -4.22
C ALA A 83 -7.56 -0.65 -5.68
N CYS A 84 -6.88 0.19 -6.46
CA CYS A 84 -7.05 0.30 -7.89
C CYS A 84 -5.72 -0.05 -8.58
N HIS A 85 -5.79 -0.88 -9.62
CA HIS A 85 -4.63 -1.31 -10.41
C HIS A 85 -4.74 -0.77 -11.84
N ALA A 86 -3.60 -0.43 -12.43
CA ALA A 86 -3.56 0.02 -13.82
C ALA A 86 -2.23 -0.38 -14.48
N PRO A 87 -2.24 -0.71 -15.79
CA PRO A 87 -1.01 -0.80 -16.56
C PRO A 87 -0.34 0.57 -16.71
N THR A 88 0.98 0.63 -16.56
CA THR A 88 1.76 1.89 -16.68
C THR A 88 1.65 2.53 -18.05
N VAL A 89 1.39 1.74 -19.10
CA VAL A 89 1.15 2.22 -20.47
C VAL A 89 -0.15 3.02 -20.62
N ARG A 90 -1.05 3.00 -19.62
CA ARG A 90 -2.31 3.74 -19.63
C ARG A 90 -2.40 4.83 -18.57
N LEU A 91 -1.74 4.64 -17.44
CA LEU A 91 -1.83 5.54 -16.30
C LEU A 91 -0.47 5.59 -15.59
N SER A 92 0.09 6.79 -15.44
CA SER A 92 1.32 6.97 -14.67
C SER A 92 1.04 6.80 -13.17
N LEU A 93 2.08 6.54 -12.38
CA LEU A 93 1.94 6.45 -10.92
C LEU A 93 1.50 7.79 -10.31
N GLU A 94 1.99 8.90 -10.85
CA GLU A 94 1.60 10.24 -10.40
C GLU A 94 0.11 10.49 -10.63
N ASP A 95 -0.40 10.19 -11.83
CA ASP A 95 -1.82 10.31 -12.14
C ASP A 95 -2.68 9.37 -11.27
N ALA A 96 -2.22 8.13 -11.05
CA ALA A 96 -2.87 7.19 -10.14
C ALA A 96 -2.96 7.74 -8.70
N ARG A 97 -1.89 8.38 -8.20
CA ARG A 97 -1.91 9.08 -6.90
C ARG A 97 -2.86 10.27 -6.90
N GLY A 98 -3.02 10.95 -8.04
CA GLY A 98 -4.04 11.99 -8.24
C GLY A 98 -5.48 11.51 -8.01
N HIS A 99 -5.75 10.20 -8.14
CA HIS A 99 -7.07 9.61 -7.88
C HIS A 99 -7.32 9.23 -6.40
N LEU A 100 -6.34 9.37 -5.51
CA LEU A 100 -6.52 9.07 -4.08
C LEU A 100 -7.73 9.76 -3.45
N PRO A 101 -8.06 11.04 -3.72
CA PRO A 101 -9.27 11.67 -3.17
C PRO A 101 -10.56 10.95 -3.57
N ALA A 102 -10.67 10.50 -4.83
CA ALA A 102 -11.83 9.76 -5.31
C ALA A 102 -11.93 8.37 -4.67
N LEU A 103 -10.80 7.67 -4.54
CA LEU A 103 -10.73 6.39 -3.82
C LEU A 103 -11.14 6.56 -2.36
N ARG A 104 -10.68 7.61 -1.66
CA ARG A 104 -11.08 7.88 -0.27
C ARG A 104 -12.58 8.14 -0.14
N LYS A 105 -13.18 8.86 -1.08
CA LYS A 105 -14.63 9.08 -1.11
C LYS A 105 -15.38 7.76 -1.24
N ALA A 106 -14.94 6.87 -2.13
CA ALA A 106 -15.52 5.53 -2.29
C ALA A 106 -15.33 4.67 -1.02
N ALA A 107 -14.12 4.67 -0.44
CA ALA A 107 -13.82 3.95 0.79
C ALA A 107 -14.72 4.38 1.96
N LYS A 108 -14.95 5.69 2.11
CA LYS A 108 -15.86 6.23 3.13
C LYS A 108 -17.30 5.75 2.96
N ALA A 109 -17.77 5.52 1.74
CA ALA A 109 -19.12 4.99 1.49
C ALA A 109 -19.24 3.50 1.84
N MET A 110 -18.13 2.78 1.98
CA MET A 110 -18.07 1.38 2.42
C MET A 110 -17.74 1.23 3.91
N SER A 111 -17.34 2.32 4.58
CA SER A 111 -17.10 2.35 6.01
C SER A 111 -18.41 2.30 6.79
N GLY A 112 -18.39 1.58 7.92
CA GLY A 112 -19.50 1.46 8.87
C GLY A 112 -19.11 1.94 10.26
#